data_AF-A0A7V6PCI6-F1
#
_entry.id   AF-A0A7V6PCI6-F1
#
_cell.length_a   1.000
_cell.length_b   1.000
_cell.length_c   1.000
_cell.angle_alpha   90.00
_cell.angle_beta   90.00
_cell.angle_gamma   90.00
#
_symmetry.space_group_name_H-M   'P 1'
#
loop_
_entity.id
_entity.type
_entity.pdbx_description
1 polymer ?
#
loop_
_entity_poly.entity_id
_entity_poly.type
_entity_poly.pdbx_seq_one_letter_code
_entity_poly.pdbx_strand_id
1 'polypeptide(L)' 'MRDMDSRFVIQAGGLPIKIGDALVGGIGVGGAPSGAVDAECALAGLQAIEAK' A
#
# COMPACT_ATOMS: atom_id res chain seq x y z
N MET A 1 7.18 19.67 0.01
CA MET A 1 7.85 18.73 0.92
C MET A 1 8.80 19.48 1.86
N ARG A 2 8.27 20.44 2.63
CA ARG A 2 9.04 21.12 3.68
C ARG A 2 8.58 20.67 5.09
N ASP A 3 7.35 20.19 5.20
CA ASP A 3 6.74 19.73 6.46
C ASP A 3 6.06 18.36 6.31
N MET A 4 6.82 17.34 5.91
CA MET A 4 6.31 15.96 5.89
C MET A 4 6.38 15.37 7.29
N ASP A 5 5.31 14.71 7.75
CA ASP A 5 5.35 13.93 8.98
C ASP A 5 6.51 12.92 8.91
N SER A 6 7.29 12.83 9.98
CA SER A 6 8.48 11.97 10.03
C SER A 6 8.18 10.49 9.89
N ARG A 7 6.91 10.09 10.07
CA ARG A 7 6.43 8.71 9.90
C ARG A 7 6.02 8.40 8.46
N PHE A 8 6.00 9.40 7.57
CA PHE A 8 5.63 9.19 6.19
C PHE A 8 6.83 8.66 5.38
N VAL A 9 6.58 7.63 4.57
CA VAL A 9 7.58 6.98 3.73
C VAL A 9 7.18 7.14 2.27
N ILE A 10 8.09 7.65 1.43
CA ILE A 10 7.91 7.72 -0.02
C ILE A 10 8.60 6.51 -0.65
N GLN A 11 7.84 5.44 -0.86
CA GLN A 11 8.29 4.21 -1.52
C GLN A 11 7.10 3.50 -2.20
N ALA A 12 7.37 2.66 -3.19
CA ALA A 12 6.38 1.70 -3.68
C ALA A 12 6.08 0.63 -2.61
N GLY A 13 4.91 -0.03 -2.70
CA GLY A 13 4.44 -1.03 -1.72
C GLY A 13 3.24 -0.58 -0.89
N GLY A 14 2.87 0.71 -0.95
CA GLY A 14 1.64 1.23 -0.35
C GLY A 14 0.48 1.24 -1.35
N LEU A 15 -0.65 0.61 -1.02
CA LEU A 15 -1.88 0.61 -1.81
C LEU A 15 -3.10 1.01 -0.96
N PRO A 16 -4.10 1.70 -1.54
CA PRO A 16 -5.37 1.96 -0.85
C PRO A 16 -6.15 0.66 -0.67
N ILE A 17 -6.97 0.60 0.38
CA ILE A 17 -7.97 -0.46 0.55
C ILE A 17 -9.35 0.17 0.28
N LYS A 18 -10.03 -0.28 -0.77
CA LYS A 18 -11.42 0.09 -1.05
C LYS A 18 -12.36 -1.10 -0.98
N ILE A 19 -13.52 -0.88 -0.36
CA ILE A 19 -14.66 -1.82 -0.34
C ILE A 19 -15.81 -1.13 -1.05
N GLY A 20 -16.18 -1.63 -2.23
CA GLY A 20 -17.00 -0.86 -3.17
C GLY A 20 -16.27 0.42 -3.58
N ASP A 21 -16.93 1.57 -3.43
CA ASP A 21 -16.35 2.90 -3.72
C ASP A 21 -15.74 3.58 -2.48
N ALA A 22 -15.93 3.00 -1.29
CA ALA A 22 -15.46 3.59 -0.05
C ALA A 22 -13.98 3.30 0.19
N LEU A 23 -13.17 4.35 0.41
CA LEU A 23 -11.80 4.23 0.91
C LEU A 23 -11.83 3.95 2.42
N VAL A 24 -11.37 2.77 2.83
CA VAL A 24 -11.47 2.31 4.23
C VAL A 24 -10.12 2.22 4.93
N GLY A 25 -9.01 2.28 4.19
CA GLY A 25 -7.68 2.23 4.78
C GLY A 25 -6.56 2.15 3.73
N GLY A 26 -5.39 1.70 4.17
CA GLY A 26 -4.23 1.43 3.32
C GLY A 26 -3.46 0.21 3.82
N ILE A 27 -2.85 -0.50 2.87
CA ILE A 27 -1.90 -1.59 3.13
C ILE A 27 -0.51 -1.15 2.66
N GLY A 28 0.51 -1.43 3.47
CA GLY A 28 1.90 -1.14 3.16
C GLY A 28 2.76 -2.38 3.33
N VAL A 29 3.49 -2.75 2.28
CA VAL A 29 4.48 -3.83 2.29
C VAL A 29 5.86 -3.23 2.03
N GLY A 30 6.87 -3.77 2.70
CA GLY A 30 8.26 -3.35 2.54
C GLY A 30 9.22 -4.45 2.99
N GLY A 31 10.28 -4.65 2.20
CA GLY A 31 11.35 -5.60 2.53
C GLY A 31 11.74 -6.54 1.39
N ALA A 32 11.00 -6.53 0.28
CA ALA A 32 11.37 -7.28 -0.91
C ALA A 32 12.61 -6.68 -1.62
N PRO A 33 13.24 -7.40 -2.57
CA PRO A 33 14.39 -6.89 -3.33
C PRO A 33 14.11 -5.62 -4.16
N SER A 34 12.84 -5.29 -4.41
CA SER A 34 12.44 -4.01 -4.99
C SER A 34 11.03 -3.61 -4.55
N GLY A 35 10.74 -2.31 -4.54
CA GLY A 35 9.40 -1.80 -4.19
C GLY A 35 8.29 -2.21 -5.16
N ALA A 36 8.63 -2.65 -6.38
CA ALA A 36 7.67 -3.25 -7.30
C ALA A 36 7.15 -4.59 -6.77
N VAL A 37 8.05 -5.41 -6.22
CA VAL A 37 7.68 -6.69 -5.58
C VAL A 37 6.87 -6.44 -4.32
N ASP A 38 7.21 -5.40 -3.53
CA ASP A 38 6.38 -4.99 -2.39
C ASP A 38 4.95 -4.62 -2.84
N ALA A 39 4.79 -3.90 -3.95
CA ALA A 39 3.49 -3.54 -4.50
C ALA A 39 2.69 -4.76 -4.99
N GLU A 40 3.35 -5.74 -5.59
CA GLU A 40 2.72 -7.03 -5.98
C GLU A 40 2.23 -7.80 -4.76
N CYS A 41 3.02 -7.85 -3.68
CA CYS A 41 2.61 -8.46 -2.42
C CYS A 41 1.41 -7.73 -1.79
N ALA A 42 1.42 -6.39 -1.80
CA ALA A 42 0.29 -5.59 -1.31
C ALA A 42 -0.98 -5.87 -2.13
N LEU A 43 -0.85 -5.99 -3.46
CA LEU A 43 -1.96 -6.30 -4.36
C LEU A 43 -2.52 -7.71 -4.09
N ALA A 44 -1.66 -8.70 -3.88
CA ALA A 44 -2.09 -10.06 -3.51
C ALA A 44 -2.89 -10.06 -2.19
N GLY A 45 -2.49 -9.24 -1.22
CA GLY A 45 -3.24 -9.04 0.02
C GLY A 45 -4.63 -8.45 -0.22
N LEU A 46 -4.75 -7.43 -1.08
CA LEU A 46 -6.06 -6.85 -1.47
C LEU A 46 -6.95 -7.90 -2.14
N GLN A 47 -6.40 -8.69 -3.07
CA GLN A 47 -7.13 -9.74 -3.77
C GLN A 47 -7.67 -10.82 -2.81
N ALA A 48 -6.89 -11.20 -1.79
CA ALA A 48 -7.28 -12.21 -0.80
C ALA A 48 -8.49 -11.78 0.06
N ILE A 49 -8.76 -10.47 0.15
CA ILE A 49 -9.90 -9.91 0.88
C ILE A 49 -10.95 -9.28 -0.05
N GLU A 50 -10.86 -9.54 -1.36
CA GLU A 50 -11.76 -9.01 -2.39
C GLU A 50 -11.83 -7.46 -2.42
N ALA A 51 -10.75 -6.79 -1.99
CA ALA A 51 -10.61 -5.34 -2.00
C ALA A 51 -9.85 -4.84 -3.25
N LYS A 52 -9.92 -3.54 -3.50
CA LYS A 52 -9.29 -2.86 -4.64
C LYS A 52 -8.49 -1.64 -4.23
#